data_AF-A0A7V9D590-F1
#
_entry.id   AF-A0A7V9D590-F1
#
_cell.length_a   1.000
_cell.length_b   1.000
_cell.length_c   1.000
_cell.angle_alpha   90.00
_cell.angle_beta   90.00
_cell.angle_gamma   90.00
#
_symmetry.space_group_name_H-M   'P 1'
#
loop_
_entity.id
_entity.type
_entity.pdbx_description
1 polymer ?
#
loop_
_entity_poly.entity_id
_entity_poly.type
_entity_poly.pdbx_seq_one_letter_code
_entity_poly.pdbx_strand_id
1 'polypeptide(L)'
;MRTTTTPPGDVLSAAPSWEGGIRRAALLLARLMLAYLFFVNLFWKLPPDFGCPPDFRFTTARPDGSLNRSSGLCDWIGVEEVWSTRERKLLDGPGPIEVPIGPLARLNGAIIDNVVQPGIRVFGWVLWLTEAWVVASLFLGLLSRLGGLAALGLAIHLMIGLGGISQPFEWEWGYNQMVLLSLLMVAFAPGRFVGLDAWLRPRLAARAARGSPVGRLLLALT
;
A
#
# COMPACT_ATOMS: atom_id res chain seq x y z
N MET A 1 3.60 28.22 -56.39
CA MET A 1 2.65 27.79 -55.35
C MET A 1 3.16 26.48 -54.78
N ARG A 2 3.58 26.46 -53.51
CA ARG A 2 4.04 25.25 -52.81
C ARG A 2 2.89 24.80 -51.91
N THR A 3 2.21 23.72 -52.30
CA THR A 3 1.13 23.11 -51.54
C THR A 3 1.73 22.35 -50.35
N THR A 4 1.54 22.86 -49.14
CA THR A 4 1.80 22.11 -47.90
C THR A 4 0.65 21.14 -47.67
N THR A 5 0.88 19.87 -47.98
CA THR A 5 0.03 18.76 -47.56
C THR A 5 0.34 18.43 -46.11
N THR A 6 -0.54 18.81 -45.19
CA THR A 6 -0.53 18.33 -43.80
C THR A 6 -0.87 16.84 -43.81
N PRO A 7 -0.07 15.95 -43.20
CA PRO A 7 -0.38 14.52 -43.18
C PRO A 7 -1.66 14.22 -42.37
N PRO A 8 -2.49 13.25 -42.78
CA PRO A 8 -3.80 12.96 -42.19
C PRO A 8 -3.74 12.21 -40.85
N GLY A 9 -2.67 12.37 -40.07
CA GLY A 9 -2.44 11.66 -38.80
C GLY A 9 -2.66 12.49 -37.53
N ASP A 10 -2.68 13.82 -37.63
CA ASP A 10 -2.70 14.74 -36.47
C ASP A 10 -4.10 15.13 -35.98
N VAL A 11 -5.13 14.32 -36.29
CA VAL A 11 -6.54 14.58 -35.87
C VAL A 11 -6.91 13.81 -34.59
N LEU A 12 -5.99 12.99 -34.04
CA LEU A 12 -6.12 12.47 -32.68
C LEU A 12 -5.85 13.61 -31.69
N SER A 13 -6.94 14.30 -31.38
CA SER A 13 -7.06 15.50 -30.54
C SER A 13 -5.92 15.65 -29.53
N ALA A 14 -5.15 16.72 -29.65
CA ALA A 14 -4.42 17.25 -28.52
C ALA A 14 -5.43 17.49 -27.39
N ALA A 15 -5.43 16.61 -26.39
CA ALA A 15 -6.28 16.70 -25.22
C ALA A 15 -6.27 18.16 -24.70
N PRO A 16 -7.43 18.78 -24.47
CA PRO A 16 -7.48 20.15 -24.01
C PRO A 16 -6.68 20.32 -22.71
N SER A 17 -5.99 21.45 -22.57
CA SER A 17 -5.00 21.70 -21.51
C SER A 17 -5.52 21.50 -20.07
N TRP A 18 -6.85 21.61 -19.87
CA TRP A 18 -7.50 21.36 -18.59
C TRP A 18 -7.45 19.88 -18.17
N GLU A 19 -7.46 18.93 -19.11
CA GLU A 19 -7.38 17.49 -18.80
C GLU A 19 -6.06 17.14 -18.11
N GLY A 20 -4.96 17.75 -18.57
CA GLY A 20 -3.65 17.61 -17.94
C GLY A 20 -3.63 18.14 -16.52
N GLY A 21 -4.32 19.26 -16.27
CA GLY A 21 -4.49 19.84 -14.93
C GLY A 21 -5.28 18.93 -13.99
N ILE A 22 -6.45 18.45 -14.44
CA ILE A 22 -7.31 17.54 -13.66
C ILE A 22 -6.58 16.25 -13.33
N ARG A 23 -5.87 15.65 -14.29
CA ARG A 23 -5.09 14.42 -14.04
C ARG A 23 -4.04 14.62 -12.96
N ARG A 24 -3.31 15.74 -12.97
CA ARG A 24 -2.31 16.05 -11.94
C ARG A 24 -2.95 16.28 -10.58
N ALA A 25 -4.07 17.01 -10.54
CA ALA A 25 -4.83 17.25 -9.31
C ALA A 25 -5.36 15.95 -8.72
N ALA A 26 -5.97 15.08 -9.53
CA ALA A 26 -6.48 13.78 -9.09
C ALA A 26 -5.37 12.88 -8.53
N LEU A 27 -4.21 12.82 -9.19
CA LEU A 27 -3.06 12.05 -8.71
C LEU A 27 -2.47 12.63 -7.41
N LEU A 28 -2.44 13.95 -7.26
CA LEU A 28 -2.01 14.60 -6.03
C LEU A 28 -2.97 14.29 -4.88
N LEU A 29 -4.27 14.42 -5.12
CA LEU A 29 -5.30 14.10 -4.13
C LEU A 29 -5.22 12.63 -3.71
N ALA A 30 -5.17 11.70 -4.67
CA ALA A 30 -5.04 10.27 -4.40
C ALA A 30 -3.78 9.96 -3.56
N ARG A 31 -2.66 10.61 -3.88
CA ARG A 31 -1.41 10.47 -3.12
C ARG A 31 -1.55 10.96 -1.68
N LEU A 32 -2.11 12.16 -1.49
CA LEU A 32 -2.27 12.74 -0.16
C LEU A 32 -3.29 11.98 0.68
N MET A 33 -4.37 11.48 0.08
CA MET A 33 -5.34 10.61 0.74
C MET A 33 -4.71 9.30 1.20
N LEU A 34 -3.90 8.65 0.35
CA LEU A 34 -3.18 7.44 0.75
C LEU A 34 -2.17 7.73 1.87
N ALA A 35 -1.42 8.83 1.77
CA ALA A 35 -0.51 9.26 2.84
C ALA A 35 -1.26 9.52 4.16
N TYR A 36 -2.42 10.18 4.10
CA TYR A 36 -3.25 10.45 5.27
C TYR A 36 -3.82 9.16 5.90
N LEU A 37 -4.25 8.20 5.09
CA LEU A 37 -4.71 6.89 5.57
C LEU A 37 -3.62 6.18 6.38
N PHE A 38 -2.39 6.12 5.85
CA PHE A 38 -1.26 5.55 6.58
C PHE A 38 -0.87 6.38 7.81
N PHE A 39 -1.00 7.71 7.74
CA PHE A 39 -0.74 8.59 8.88
C PHE A 39 -1.67 8.30 10.05
N VAL A 40 -2.97 8.14 9.80
CA VAL A 40 -3.94 7.76 10.84
C VAL A 40 -3.61 6.38 11.43
N ASN A 41 -3.17 5.43 10.60
CA ASN A 41 -2.79 4.09 11.07
C ASN A 41 -1.60 4.07 12.04
N LEU A 42 -0.67 5.02 11.94
CA LEU A 42 0.47 5.10 12.86
C LEU A 42 0.05 5.34 14.31
N PHE A 43 -1.03 6.09 14.55
CA PHE A 43 -1.35 6.60 15.89
C PHE A 43 -1.90 5.55 16.84
N TRP A 44 -2.57 4.51 16.33
CA TRP A 44 -3.03 3.42 17.18
C TRP A 44 -1.96 2.34 17.41
N LYS A 45 -0.81 2.44 16.72
CA LYS A 45 0.34 1.53 16.80
C LYS A 45 1.59 2.23 17.34
N LEU A 46 1.46 3.23 18.20
CA LEU A 46 2.63 3.96 18.69
C LEU A 46 3.56 3.03 19.51
N PRO A 47 4.89 3.08 19.25
CA PRO A 47 5.87 2.38 20.07
C PRO A 47 5.87 2.91 21.53
N PRO A 48 6.35 2.12 22.50
CA PRO A 48 7.03 0.83 22.34
C PRO A 48 6.10 -0.39 22.28
N ASP A 49 4.80 -0.22 22.60
CA ASP A 49 3.90 -1.35 22.82
C ASP A 49 2.96 -1.61 21.63
N PHE A 50 2.87 -0.71 20.65
CA PHE A 50 2.07 -0.90 19.43
C PHE A 50 0.58 -1.17 19.69
N GLY A 51 0.06 -0.66 20.81
CA GLY A 51 -1.30 -0.92 21.30
C GLY A 51 -1.51 -2.32 21.89
N CYS A 52 -0.49 -3.16 21.94
CA CYS A 52 -0.53 -4.45 22.59
C CYS A 52 -0.63 -4.31 24.12
N PRO A 53 -1.18 -5.32 24.82
CA PRO A 53 -1.11 -5.40 26.27
C PRO A 53 0.33 -5.60 26.77
N PRO A 54 0.62 -5.37 28.07
CA PRO A 54 1.98 -5.42 28.62
C PRO A 54 2.72 -6.75 28.42
N ASP A 55 1.97 -7.85 28.32
CA ASP A 55 2.47 -9.21 28.10
C ASP A 55 2.54 -9.61 26.61
N PHE A 56 2.18 -8.71 25.68
CA PHE A 56 2.12 -8.95 24.24
C PHE A 56 1.26 -10.17 23.85
N ARG A 57 0.25 -10.53 24.65
CA ARG A 57 -0.63 -11.65 24.32
C ARG A 57 -1.39 -11.38 23.00
N PHE A 58 -1.51 -12.41 22.16
CA PHE A 58 -2.26 -12.37 20.91
C PHE A 58 -3.70 -12.82 21.10
N THR A 59 -4.55 -12.46 20.14
CA THR A 59 -5.90 -13.01 20.05
C THR A 59 -5.87 -14.48 19.68
N THR A 60 -6.63 -15.30 20.39
CA THR A 60 -6.71 -16.74 20.15
C THR A 60 -8.15 -17.21 19.90
N ALA A 61 -8.30 -18.37 19.26
CA ALA A 61 -9.60 -19.03 19.12
C ALA A 61 -10.00 -19.72 20.44
N ARG A 62 -11.27 -19.59 20.82
CA ARG A 62 -11.89 -20.42 21.86
C ARG A 62 -12.47 -21.70 21.26
N PRO A 63 -12.70 -22.75 22.08
CA PRO A 63 -13.29 -24.01 21.61
C PRO A 63 -14.69 -23.86 20.99
N ASP A 64 -15.44 -22.84 21.37
CA ASP A 64 -16.77 -22.51 20.84
C ASP A 64 -16.73 -21.74 19.49
N GLY A 65 -15.53 -21.49 18.95
CA GLY A 65 -15.32 -20.76 17.71
C GLY A 65 -15.27 -19.23 17.87
N SER A 66 -15.52 -18.69 19.06
CA SER A 66 -15.39 -17.27 19.38
C SER A 66 -13.93 -16.84 19.55
N LEU A 67 -13.66 -15.53 19.51
CA LEU A 67 -12.32 -14.98 19.67
C LEU A 67 -12.05 -14.51 21.10
N ASN A 68 -10.94 -14.95 21.68
CA ASN A 68 -10.37 -14.37 22.89
C ASN A 68 -9.51 -13.17 22.54
N ARG A 69 -10.16 -12.00 22.42
CA ARG A 69 -9.56 -10.76 21.92
C ARG A 69 -8.46 -10.20 22.83
N SER A 70 -7.42 -9.67 22.20
CA SER A 70 -6.38 -8.84 22.79
C SER A 70 -6.63 -7.36 22.45
N SER A 71 -5.59 -6.52 22.42
CA SER A 71 -5.67 -5.13 21.97
C SER A 71 -4.58 -4.77 20.94
N GLY A 72 -4.84 -3.71 20.18
CA GLY A 72 -3.88 -3.09 19.26
C GLY A 72 -3.33 -4.06 18.23
N LEU A 73 -2.03 -3.95 17.91
CA LEU A 73 -1.42 -4.72 16.83
C LEU A 73 -1.47 -6.23 17.10
N CYS A 74 -1.27 -6.65 18.35
CA CYS A 74 -1.32 -8.06 18.75
C CYS A 74 -2.71 -8.68 18.62
N ASP A 75 -3.77 -7.87 18.75
CA ASP A 75 -5.14 -8.32 18.49
C ASP A 75 -5.31 -8.71 17.01
N TRP A 76 -4.96 -7.80 16.09
CA TRP A 76 -5.13 -8.03 14.66
C TRP A 76 -4.23 -9.13 14.11
N ILE A 77 -2.99 -9.22 14.57
CA ILE A 77 -2.10 -10.33 14.20
C ILE A 77 -2.66 -11.68 14.64
N GLY A 78 -3.21 -11.78 15.85
CA GLY A 78 -3.85 -13.00 16.32
C GLY A 78 -5.14 -13.34 15.55
N VAL A 79 -5.90 -12.32 15.12
CA VAL A 79 -7.06 -12.51 14.25
C VAL A 79 -6.65 -13.09 12.90
N GLU A 80 -5.63 -12.54 12.26
CA GLU A 80 -5.12 -13.06 10.99
C GLU A 80 -4.69 -14.52 11.10
N GLU A 81 -4.00 -14.87 12.19
CA GLU A 81 -3.57 -16.24 12.46
C GLU A 81 -4.77 -17.20 12.64
N VAL A 82 -5.73 -16.85 13.51
CA VAL A 82 -6.92 -17.68 13.76
C VAL A 82 -7.73 -17.92 12.48
N TRP A 83 -7.89 -16.89 11.65
CA TRP A 83 -8.65 -16.98 10.40
C TRP A 83 -7.83 -17.50 9.21
N SER A 84 -6.52 -17.70 9.38
CA SER A 84 -5.65 -18.24 8.32
C SER A 84 -6.02 -19.66 7.91
N THR A 85 -6.56 -20.46 8.83
CA THR A 85 -6.91 -21.87 8.62
C THR A 85 -8.30 -22.07 7.99
N ARG A 86 -9.13 -21.02 7.98
CA ARG A 86 -10.49 -21.06 7.45
C ARG A 86 -10.49 -20.77 5.95
N GLU A 87 -11.39 -21.42 5.20
CA GLU A 87 -11.60 -21.09 3.79
C GLU A 87 -12.13 -19.67 3.66
N ARG A 88 -11.46 -18.86 2.84
CA ARG A 88 -11.76 -17.44 2.61
C ARG A 88 -11.64 -17.11 1.13
N LYS A 89 -12.46 -16.18 0.69
CA LYS A 89 -12.55 -15.72 -0.69
C LYS A 89 -12.43 -14.20 -0.73
N LEU A 90 -11.75 -13.69 -1.76
CA LEU A 90 -11.81 -12.28 -2.14
C LEU A 90 -12.90 -12.10 -3.20
N LEU A 91 -13.46 -10.88 -3.21
CA LEU A 91 -14.55 -10.48 -4.11
C LEU A 91 -15.84 -11.30 -3.87
N ASP A 92 -16.05 -11.74 -2.62
CA ASP A 92 -17.26 -12.45 -2.22
C ASP A 92 -18.47 -11.50 -2.32
N GLY A 93 -19.44 -11.85 -3.16
CA GLY A 93 -20.56 -10.97 -3.51
C GLY A 93 -21.47 -11.59 -4.57
N PRO A 94 -22.54 -10.90 -5.02
CA PRO A 94 -23.53 -11.46 -5.94
C PRO A 94 -23.00 -11.70 -7.38
N GLY A 95 -21.69 -11.58 -7.60
CA GLY A 95 -21.05 -11.70 -8.91
C GLY A 95 -20.46 -13.09 -9.17
N PRO A 96 -20.07 -13.37 -10.42
CA PRO A 96 -19.55 -14.69 -10.82
C PRO A 96 -18.06 -14.90 -10.51
N ILE A 97 -17.35 -13.87 -10.01
CA ILE A 97 -15.89 -13.90 -9.83
C ILE A 97 -15.59 -13.94 -8.34
N GLU A 98 -15.14 -15.10 -7.87
CA GLU A 98 -14.62 -15.31 -6.52
C GLU A 98 -13.18 -15.79 -6.62
N VAL A 99 -12.29 -15.20 -5.82
CA VAL A 99 -10.88 -15.59 -5.81
C VAL A 99 -10.56 -16.29 -4.49
N PRO A 100 -10.29 -17.61 -4.48
CA PRO A 100 -9.96 -18.31 -3.26
C PRO A 100 -8.58 -17.86 -2.75
N ILE A 101 -8.54 -17.37 -1.50
CA ILE A 101 -7.30 -16.94 -0.85
C ILE A 101 -6.82 -17.88 0.24
N GLY A 102 -7.56 -18.95 0.54
CA GLY A 102 -7.22 -19.94 1.57
C GLY A 102 -5.75 -20.38 1.57
N PRO A 103 -5.14 -20.76 0.43
CA PRO A 103 -3.72 -21.14 0.39
C PRO A 103 -2.76 -20.01 0.81
N LEU A 104 -3.01 -18.78 0.35
CA LEU A 104 -2.20 -17.60 0.70
C LEU A 104 -2.40 -17.20 2.16
N ALA A 105 -3.64 -17.25 2.64
CA ALA A 105 -4.01 -17.02 4.03
C ALA A 105 -3.28 -18.00 4.97
N ARG A 106 -3.28 -19.29 4.66
CA ARG A 106 -2.56 -20.33 5.45
C ARG A 106 -1.05 -20.08 5.47
N LEU A 107 -0.46 -19.69 4.33
CA LEU A 107 0.96 -19.32 4.28
C LEU A 107 1.26 -18.09 5.15
N ASN A 108 0.41 -17.06 5.07
CA ASN A 108 0.52 -15.87 5.93
C ASN A 108 0.42 -16.26 7.41
N GLY A 109 -0.55 -17.10 7.78
CA GLY A 109 -0.71 -17.63 9.13
C GLY A 109 0.53 -18.37 9.65
N ALA A 110 1.13 -19.24 8.83
CA ALA A 110 2.35 -19.95 9.20
C ALA A 110 3.53 -18.98 9.46
N ILE A 111 3.69 -17.93 8.64
CA ILE A 111 4.70 -16.90 8.86
C ILE A 111 4.39 -16.10 10.14
N ILE A 112 3.12 -15.78 10.37
CA ILE A 112 2.70 -15.05 11.56
C ILE A 112 3.06 -15.84 12.82
N ASP A 113 2.64 -17.09 12.92
CA ASP A 113 2.84 -17.96 14.06
C ASP A 113 4.34 -18.23 14.33
N ASN A 114 5.12 -18.50 13.27
CA ASN A 114 6.50 -18.95 13.44
C ASN A 114 7.55 -17.83 13.44
N VAL A 115 7.21 -16.63 12.95
CA VAL A 115 8.18 -15.54 12.75
C VAL A 115 7.70 -14.23 13.36
N VAL A 116 6.46 -13.82 13.05
CA VAL A 116 5.96 -12.49 13.46
C VAL A 116 5.63 -12.46 14.95
N GLN A 117 4.88 -13.44 15.47
CA GLN A 117 4.49 -13.47 16.88
C GLN A 117 5.70 -13.61 17.82
N PRO A 118 6.66 -14.54 17.59
CA PRO A 118 7.86 -14.62 18.43
C PRO A 118 8.73 -13.36 18.33
N GLY A 119 8.72 -12.70 17.17
CA GLY A 119 9.49 -11.49 16.87
C GLY A 119 8.72 -10.17 17.03
N ILE A 120 7.58 -10.15 17.71
CA ILE A 120 6.59 -9.05 17.61
C ILE A 120 7.14 -7.66 17.87
N ARG A 121 8.09 -7.51 18.80
CA ARG A 121 8.71 -6.20 19.08
C ARG A 121 9.49 -5.66 17.88
N VAL A 122 10.22 -6.53 17.17
CA VAL A 122 10.97 -6.16 15.97
C VAL A 122 9.99 -5.89 14.83
N PHE A 123 9.01 -6.76 14.62
CA PHE A 123 8.01 -6.59 13.57
C PHE A 123 7.14 -5.36 13.77
N GLY A 124 6.79 -5.01 15.01
CA GLY A 124 6.09 -3.76 15.34
C GLY A 124 6.88 -2.54 14.89
N TRP A 125 8.18 -2.50 15.16
CA TRP A 125 9.05 -1.43 14.66
C TRP A 125 9.17 -1.42 13.14
N VAL A 126 9.34 -2.58 12.50
CA VAL A 126 9.40 -2.68 11.03
C VAL A 126 8.11 -2.16 10.40
N LEU A 127 6.95 -2.57 10.91
CA LEU A 127 5.64 -2.13 10.44
C LEU A 127 5.48 -0.62 10.61
N TRP A 128 5.71 -0.11 11.83
CA TRP A 128 5.57 1.31 12.13
C TRP A 128 6.51 2.18 11.29
N LEU A 129 7.79 1.79 11.15
CA LEU A 129 8.76 2.52 10.33
C LEU A 129 8.41 2.48 8.84
N THR A 130 7.86 1.36 8.36
CA THR A 130 7.39 1.24 6.98
C THR A 130 6.19 2.15 6.73
N GLU A 131 5.21 2.19 7.63
CA GLU A 131 4.08 3.11 7.55
C GLU A 131 4.54 4.57 7.62
N ALA A 132 5.47 4.91 8.52
CA ALA A 132 6.04 6.25 8.64
C ALA A 132 6.81 6.66 7.37
N TRP A 133 7.53 5.73 6.76
CA TRP A 133 8.18 5.92 5.47
C TRP A 133 7.17 6.18 4.35
N VAL A 134 6.08 5.41 4.28
CA VAL A 134 4.99 5.63 3.31
C VAL A 134 4.44 7.05 3.46
N VAL A 135 4.13 7.47 4.69
CA VAL A 135 3.64 8.83 4.96
C VAL A 135 4.64 9.87 4.48
N ALA A 136 5.90 9.81 4.93
CA ALA A 136 6.92 10.79 4.57
C ALA A 136 7.14 10.86 3.05
N SER A 137 7.26 9.69 2.40
CA SER A 137 7.49 9.58 0.96
C SER A 137 6.31 10.15 0.15
N LEU A 138 5.09 9.74 0.44
CA LEU A 138 3.92 10.13 -0.33
C LEU A 138 3.45 11.56 0.00
N PHE A 139 3.55 12.00 1.25
CA PHE A 139 3.19 13.37 1.62
C PHE A 139 4.12 14.39 0.97
N LEU A 140 5.45 14.19 1.08
CA LEU A 140 6.45 15.09 0.48
C LEU A 140 6.59 14.89 -1.04
N GLY A 141 6.10 13.77 -1.57
CA GLY A 141 6.35 13.36 -2.95
C GLY A 141 7.84 13.12 -3.21
N LEU A 142 8.52 12.47 -2.28
CA LEU A 142 9.92 12.07 -2.34
C LEU A 142 10.02 10.55 -2.44
N LEU A 143 10.73 10.05 -3.46
CA LEU A 143 10.82 8.63 -3.80
C LEU A 143 9.41 8.01 -3.86
N SER A 144 8.47 8.72 -4.47
CA SER A 144 7.04 8.41 -4.40
C SER A 144 6.68 7.02 -4.95
N ARG A 145 7.49 6.48 -5.87
CA ARG A 145 7.34 5.10 -6.34
C ARG A 145 7.73 4.07 -5.28
N LEU A 146 8.80 4.32 -4.51
CA LEU A 146 9.17 3.46 -3.38
C LEU A 146 8.13 3.54 -2.26
N GLY A 147 7.62 4.74 -1.94
CA GLY A 147 6.50 4.89 -1.01
C GLY A 147 5.27 4.10 -1.46
N GLY A 148 4.93 4.17 -2.75
CA GLY A 148 3.85 3.37 -3.34
C GLY A 148 4.09 1.86 -3.26
N LEU A 149 5.33 1.39 -3.45
CA LEU A 149 5.69 -0.04 -3.33
C LEU A 149 5.58 -0.54 -1.90
N ALA A 150 6.04 0.25 -0.93
CA ALA A 150 5.89 -0.07 0.49
C ALA A 150 4.41 -0.12 0.90
N ALA A 151 3.62 0.88 0.48
CA ALA A 151 2.17 0.91 0.70
C ALA A 151 1.47 -0.31 0.07
N LEU A 152 1.87 -0.69 -1.14
CA LEU A 152 1.33 -1.84 -1.84
C LEU A 152 1.61 -3.15 -1.09
N GLY A 153 2.85 -3.34 -0.61
CA GLY A 153 3.21 -4.52 0.18
C GLY A 153 2.36 -4.66 1.45
N LEU A 154 2.21 -3.56 2.21
CA LEU A 154 1.37 -3.53 3.39
C LEU A 154 -0.11 -3.77 3.06
N ALA A 155 -0.63 -3.15 2.00
CA ALA A 155 -2.02 -3.32 1.59
C ALA A 155 -2.33 -4.74 1.11
N ILE A 156 -1.41 -5.38 0.36
CA ILE A 156 -1.55 -6.79 -0.06
C ILE A 156 -1.54 -7.71 1.16
N HIS A 157 -0.64 -7.47 2.12
CA HIS A 157 -0.61 -8.25 3.35
C HIS A 157 -1.94 -8.14 4.11
N LEU A 158 -2.48 -6.93 4.31
CA LEU A 158 -3.78 -6.73 4.95
C LEU A 158 -4.92 -7.39 4.15
N MET A 159 -4.90 -7.31 2.82
CA MET A 159 -5.88 -7.97 1.95
C MET A 159 -5.88 -9.50 2.14
N ILE A 160 -4.71 -10.12 2.24
CA ILE A 160 -4.57 -11.56 2.48
C ILE A 160 -4.91 -11.93 3.94
N GLY A 161 -4.47 -11.11 4.89
CA GLY A 161 -4.62 -11.32 6.32
C GLY A 161 -6.07 -11.18 6.77
N LEU A 162 -6.72 -10.07 6.40
CA LEU A 162 -8.00 -9.64 6.94
C LEU A 162 -9.17 -9.68 5.96
N GLY A 163 -8.91 -9.81 4.66
CA GLY A 163 -9.97 -9.89 3.65
C GLY A 163 -10.95 -11.04 3.90
N GLY A 164 -12.25 -10.73 3.87
CA GLY A 164 -13.34 -11.71 3.96
C GLY A 164 -13.49 -12.34 5.34
N ILE A 165 -13.00 -11.70 6.41
CA ILE A 165 -13.23 -12.16 7.78
C ILE A 165 -14.63 -11.72 8.21
N SER A 166 -15.48 -12.68 8.59
CA SER A 166 -16.86 -12.38 9.01
C SER A 166 -16.99 -11.93 10.47
N GLN A 167 -16.01 -12.24 11.33
CA GLN A 167 -15.98 -11.83 12.73
C GLN A 167 -14.54 -11.58 13.22
N PRO A 168 -14.15 -10.36 13.64
CA PRO A 168 -14.92 -9.11 13.57
C PRO A 168 -15.13 -8.79 12.09
N PHE A 169 -16.32 -8.38 11.67
CA PHE A 169 -16.63 -8.19 10.25
C PHE A 169 -15.63 -7.21 9.60
N GLU A 170 -14.77 -7.75 8.74
CA GLU A 170 -13.75 -7.01 8.00
C GLU A 170 -14.17 -6.90 6.54
N TRP A 171 -14.50 -5.68 6.13
CA TRP A 171 -14.93 -5.42 4.77
C TRP A 171 -13.73 -5.40 3.82
N GLU A 172 -13.62 -6.41 2.97
CA GLU A 172 -12.47 -6.66 2.10
C GLU A 172 -12.18 -5.51 1.11
N TRP A 173 -13.21 -4.75 0.74
CA TRP A 173 -13.07 -3.65 -0.22
C TRP A 173 -12.21 -2.51 0.28
N GLY A 174 -12.10 -2.30 1.60
CA GLY A 174 -11.16 -1.32 2.15
C GLY A 174 -9.71 -1.65 1.76
N TYR A 175 -9.32 -2.91 1.91
CA TYR A 175 -7.99 -3.40 1.56
C TYR A 175 -7.78 -3.42 0.03
N ASN A 176 -8.78 -3.83 -0.74
CA ASN A 176 -8.71 -3.82 -2.21
C ASN A 176 -8.51 -2.39 -2.76
N GLN A 177 -9.17 -1.39 -2.17
CA GLN A 177 -8.99 0.02 -2.54
C GLN A 177 -7.59 0.53 -2.18
N MET A 178 -7.05 0.13 -1.03
CA MET A 178 -5.67 0.45 -0.66
C MET A 178 -4.66 -0.14 -1.64
N VAL A 179 -4.86 -1.40 -2.07
CA VAL A 179 -4.04 -2.05 -3.11
C VAL A 179 -4.11 -1.27 -4.42
N LEU A 180 -5.32 -0.92 -4.88
CA LEU A 180 -5.51 -0.17 -6.12
C LEU A 180 -4.87 1.22 -6.07
N LEU A 181 -5.09 1.98 -5.00
CA LEU A 181 -4.46 3.29 -4.81
C LEU A 181 -2.94 3.19 -4.80
N SER A 182 -2.40 2.18 -4.12
CA SER A 182 -0.95 1.94 -4.07
C SER A 182 -0.39 1.58 -5.46
N LEU A 183 -1.08 0.76 -6.24
CA LEU A 183 -0.72 0.48 -7.64
C LEU A 183 -0.68 1.76 -8.49
N LEU A 184 -1.64 2.67 -8.31
CA LEU A 184 -1.61 3.97 -8.99
C LEU A 184 -0.37 4.79 -8.60
N MET A 185 0.03 4.78 -7.33
CA MET A 185 1.24 5.49 -6.87
C MET A 185 2.50 4.91 -7.50
N VAL A 186 2.60 3.57 -7.58
CA VAL A 186 3.73 2.87 -8.20
C VAL A 186 3.80 3.18 -9.70
N ALA A 187 2.66 3.05 -10.40
CA ALA A 187 2.57 3.22 -11.83
C ALA A 187 2.89 4.66 -12.25
N PHE A 188 2.21 5.64 -11.66
CA PHE A 188 2.29 7.03 -12.09
C PHE A 188 3.41 7.82 -11.42
N ALA A 189 3.91 7.38 -10.25
CA ALA A 189 4.91 8.10 -9.44
C ALA A 189 4.57 9.60 -9.31
N PRO A 190 3.49 9.96 -8.59
CA PRO A 190 2.95 11.31 -8.61
C PRO A 190 3.89 12.41 -8.09
N GLY A 191 4.97 12.05 -7.37
CA GLY A 191 6.03 12.99 -7.00
C GLY A 191 6.66 13.71 -8.20
N ARG A 192 6.62 13.11 -9.40
CA ARG A 192 7.18 13.64 -10.65
C ARG A 192 6.60 14.98 -11.09
N PHE A 193 5.37 15.27 -10.69
CA PHE A 193 4.64 16.45 -11.15
C PHE A 193 4.52 17.49 -10.05
N VAL A 194 4.28 17.06 -8.81
CA VAL A 194 4.08 17.93 -7.65
C VAL A 194 4.73 17.29 -6.42
N GLY A 195 5.99 17.60 -6.12
CA GLY A 195 6.71 17.03 -4.98
C GLY A 195 8.22 17.23 -5.07
N LEU A 196 8.95 16.71 -4.08
CA LEU A 196 10.41 16.78 -4.07
C LEU A 196 11.05 16.02 -5.25
N ASP A 197 10.41 14.95 -5.72
CA ASP A 197 10.85 14.21 -6.92
C ASP A 197 10.92 15.12 -8.16
N ALA A 198 9.90 15.95 -8.40
CA ALA A 198 9.89 16.89 -9.53
C ALA A 198 11.11 17.83 -9.53
N TRP A 199 11.53 18.26 -8.33
CA TRP A 199 12.70 19.12 -8.15
C TRP A 199 14.03 18.38 -8.30
N LEU A 200 14.11 17.11 -7.86
CA LEU A 200 15.34 16.31 -7.91
C LEU A 200 15.63 15.74 -9.31
N ARG A 201 14.59 15.40 -10.08
CA ARG A 201 14.72 14.69 -11.36
C ARG A 201 15.66 15.33 -12.37
N PRO A 202 15.67 16.65 -12.62
CA PRO A 202 16.61 17.26 -13.57
C PRO A 202 18.08 17.01 -13.18
N ARG A 203 18.39 17.07 -11.87
CA ARG A 203 19.75 16.82 -11.35
C ARG A 203 20.13 15.35 -11.44
N LEU A 204 19.17 14.46 -11.15
CA LEU A 204 19.36 13.01 -11.28
C LEU A 204 19.56 12.60 -12.75
N ALA A 205 18.80 13.19 -13.67
CA ALA A 205 18.95 12.98 -15.11
C ALA A 205 20.34 13.42 -15.61
N ALA A 206 20.83 14.58 -15.18
CA ALA A 206 22.19 15.03 -15.51
C ALA A 206 23.27 14.08 -14.96
N ARG A 207 23.08 13.53 -13.74
CA ARG A 207 24.00 12.51 -13.18
C ARG A 207 23.92 11.17 -13.92
N ALA A 208 22.73 10.74 -14.30
CA ALA A 208 22.50 9.52 -15.05
C ALA A 208 23.14 9.59 -16.45
N ALA A 209 23.02 10.73 -17.13
CA ALA A 209 23.65 10.98 -18.43
C ALA A 209 25.19 10.93 -18.37
N ARG A 210 25.78 11.26 -17.20
CA ARG A 210 27.22 11.09 -16.93
C ARG A 210 27.63 9.65 -16.55
N GLY A 211 26.73 8.67 -16.72
CA GLY A 211 27.02 7.25 -16.47
C GLY A 211 26.84 6.78 -15.02
N SER A 212 26.39 7.64 -14.09
CA SER A 212 26.22 7.24 -12.68
C SER A 212 25.13 6.17 -12.53
N PRO A 213 25.43 4.97 -11.99
CA PRO A 213 24.42 3.93 -11.75
C PRO A 213 23.41 4.36 -10.68
N VAL A 214 23.86 5.06 -9.63
CA VAL A 214 23.00 5.61 -8.58
C VAL A 214 22.05 6.67 -9.15
N GLY A 215 22.54 7.54 -10.06
CA GLY A 215 21.72 8.52 -10.75
C GLY A 215 20.59 7.87 -11.56
N ARG A 216 20.89 6.77 -12.26
CA ARG A 216 19.89 5.99 -13.02
C ARG A 216 18.85 5.33 -12.11
N LEU A 217 19.30 4.69 -11.02
CA LEU A 217 18.41 4.05 -10.06
C LEU A 217 17.45 5.07 -9.42
N LEU A 218 17.99 6.15 -8.86
CA LEU A 218 17.16 7.19 -8.23
C LEU A 218 16.19 7.82 -9.23
N LEU A 219 16.62 8.08 -10.47
CA LEU A 219 15.74 8.61 -11.51
C LEU A 219 14.58 7.66 -11.86
N ALA A 220 14.75 6.34 -11.73
CA ALA A 220 13.70 5.36 -11.94
C ALA A 220 12.70 5.28 -10.78
N LEU A 221 13.15 5.60 -9.57
CA LEU A 221 12.40 5.57 -8.31
C LEU A 221 11.70 6.90 -7.99
N THR A 222 12.19 8.01 -8.55
CA THR A 222 11.50 9.30 -8.61
C THR A 222 10.62 9.40 -9.84
#